data_AF-A0A561ENI8-F1
#
_entry.id   AF-A0A561ENI8-F1
#
_cell.length_a   1.000
_cell.length_b   1.000
_cell.length_c   1.000
_cell.angle_alpha   90.00
_cell.angle_beta   90.00
_cell.angle_gamma   90.00
#
_symmetry.space_group_name_H-M   'P 1'
#
loop_
_entity.id
_entity.type
_entity.pdbx_description
1 polymer ?
#
loop_
_entity_poly.entity_id
_entity_poly.type
_entity_poly.pdbx_seq_one_letter_code
_entity_poly.pdbx_strand_id
1 'polypeptide(L)'
;MSLVPIERFLYEIRPAKDLPPGKAYHLIEREGELIGWFAEGHLSELCCEQLNAFHAEFFNQMMWLQNWDPEIDRLRPPDDLPTGVAEARYVFVTEEAMPRGRTCNPVEAEREFIWQIRDGEMSEQARQELNAYLEILIGRGLFVQQKP
;
A
#
# COMPACT_ATOMS: atom_id res chain seq x y z
N MET A 1 -5.80 -19.19 13.22
CA MET A 1 -5.67 -17.93 12.47
C MET A 1 -7.02 -17.62 11.87
N SER A 2 -7.57 -16.44 12.16
CA SER A 2 -8.79 -15.96 11.51
C SER A 2 -8.37 -14.95 10.46
N LEU A 3 -8.79 -15.18 9.21
CA LEU A 3 -8.60 -14.20 8.16
C LEU A 3 -9.66 -13.12 8.32
N VAL A 4 -9.23 -11.86 8.36
CA VAL A 4 -10.13 -10.70 8.47
C VAL A 4 -10.17 -10.02 7.11
N PRO A 5 -11.36 -9.83 6.51
CA PRO A 5 -11.49 -9.03 5.31
C PRO A 5 -11.01 -7.61 5.56
N ILE A 6 -10.20 -7.07 4.65
CA ILE A 6 -9.93 -5.63 4.66
C ILE A 6 -11.11 -4.98 3.96
N GLU A 7 -11.93 -4.27 4.72
CA GLU A 7 -13.10 -3.56 4.23
C GLU A 7 -12.70 -2.22 3.61
N ARG A 8 -11.57 -1.66 4.04
CA ARG A 8 -11.12 -0.34 3.60
C ARG A 8 -9.61 -0.19 3.65
N PHE A 9 -9.03 0.38 2.60
CA PHE A 9 -7.70 0.94 2.62
C PHE A 9 -7.74 2.35 2.01
N LEU A 10 -7.14 3.31 2.71
CA LEU A 10 -7.01 4.68 2.25
C LEU A 10 -5.67 5.28 2.66
N TYR A 11 -5.32 6.36 1.99
CA TYR A 11 -4.20 7.23 2.29
C TYR A 11 -4.67 8.60 2.77
N GLU A 12 -3.92 9.17 3.70
CA GLU A 12 -4.12 10.53 4.18
C GLU A 12 -2.78 11.27 4.23
N ILE A 13 -2.82 12.57 3.94
CA ILE A 13 -1.71 13.47 4.22
C ILE A 13 -1.92 14.05 5.62
N ARG A 14 -0.90 13.93 6.47
CA ARG A 14 -0.93 14.34 7.87
C ARG A 14 0.27 15.22 8.21
N PRO A 15 0.14 16.16 9.16
CA PRO A 15 1.28 16.85 9.73
C PRO A 15 2.35 15.87 10.22
N ALA A 16 3.63 16.17 10.00
CA ALA A 16 4.74 15.28 10.36
C ALA A 16 4.77 14.89 11.85
N LYS A 17 4.21 15.73 12.73
CA LYS A 17 4.07 15.47 14.17
C LYS A 17 3.13 14.30 14.51
N ASP A 18 2.25 13.93 13.59
CA ASP A 18 1.29 12.84 13.75
C ASP A 18 1.90 11.48 13.34
N LEU A 19 3.09 11.50 12.73
CA LEU A 19 3.88 10.33 12.36
C LEU A 19 5.01 10.09 13.37
N PRO A 20 5.57 8.86 13.44
CA PRO A 20 6.78 8.62 14.20
C PRO A 20 7.93 9.56 13.76
N PRO A 21 8.81 9.98 14.69
CA PRO A 21 9.87 10.94 14.35
C PRO A 21 10.74 10.51 13.17
N GLY A 22 10.88 11.41 12.19
CA GLY A 22 11.71 11.19 10.99
C GLY A 22 11.06 10.34 9.91
N LYS A 23 9.81 9.91 10.06
CA LYS A 23 9.08 9.13 9.05
C LYS A 23 8.35 10.02 8.04
N ALA A 24 8.37 9.58 6.79
CA ALA A 24 7.62 10.14 5.67
C ALA A 24 6.31 9.38 5.42
N TYR A 25 6.26 8.10 5.82
CA TYR A 25 5.11 7.24 5.71
C TYR A 25 4.92 6.39 6.99
N HIS A 26 3.67 6.18 7.38
CA HIS A 26 3.31 5.30 8.48
C HIS A 26 1.99 4.58 8.18
N LEU A 27 1.98 3.25 8.30
CA LEU A 27 0.76 2.47 8.19
C LEU A 27 0.11 2.32 9.57
N ILE A 28 -1.14 2.77 9.68
CA ILE A 28 -2.04 2.48 10.79
C ILE A 28 -2.93 1.34 10.38
N GLU A 29 -3.03 0.33 11.24
CA GLU A 29 -3.87 -0.82 10.99
C GLU A 29 -4.90 -0.98 12.11
N ARG A 30 -6.14 -1.26 11.72
CA ARG A 30 -7.28 -1.52 12.59
C ARG A 30 -8.04 -2.70 12.02
N GLU A 31 -8.90 -3.30 12.84
CA GLU A 31 -9.76 -4.39 12.37
C GLU A 31 -10.58 -3.91 11.15
N GLY A 32 -10.38 -4.56 10.00
CA GLY A 32 -11.05 -4.24 8.74
C GLY A 32 -10.55 -2.98 8.01
N GLU A 33 -9.62 -2.19 8.57
CA GLU A 33 -9.19 -0.92 8.00
C GLU A 33 -7.66 -0.72 8.01
N LEU A 34 -7.13 -0.32 6.87
CA LEU A 34 -5.76 0.16 6.72
C LEU A 34 -5.77 1.65 6.39
N ILE A 35 -4.90 2.41 7.05
CA ILE A 35 -4.71 3.83 6.75
C ILE A 35 -3.21 4.11 6.59
N GLY A 36 -2.79 4.47 5.38
CA GLY A 36 -1.43 4.93 5.13
C GLY A 36 -1.32 6.44 5.31
N TRP A 37 -0.62 6.88 6.33
CA TRP A 37 -0.32 8.29 6.54
C TRP A 37 0.96 8.68 5.83
N PHE A 38 0.89 9.71 4.99
CA PHE A 38 2.05 10.42 4.46
C PHE A 38 2.24 11.73 5.22
N ALA A 39 3.48 12.04 5.57
CA ALA A 39 3.80 13.37 6.09
C ALA A 39 3.55 14.44 4.99
N GLU A 40 3.09 15.62 5.39
CA GLU A 40 2.94 16.78 4.50
C GLU A 40 4.20 17.02 3.65
N GLY A 41 4.00 17.21 2.34
CA GLY A 41 5.08 17.40 1.37
C GLY A 41 5.73 16.11 0.84
N HIS A 42 5.38 14.94 1.38
CA HIS A 42 5.90 13.65 0.90
C HIS A 42 5.00 12.93 -0.10
N LEU A 43 3.74 13.37 -0.23
CA LEU A 43 2.78 12.97 -1.26
C LEU A 43 1.94 14.19 -1.65
N SER A 44 1.68 14.39 -2.93
CA SER A 44 0.77 15.44 -3.38
C SER A 44 -0.68 15.10 -3.09
N GLU A 45 -1.52 16.12 -2.89
CA GLU A 45 -2.96 15.93 -2.67
C GLU A 45 -3.62 15.19 -3.85
N LEU A 46 -3.30 15.57 -5.08
CA LEU A 46 -3.84 14.93 -6.28
C LEU A 46 -3.43 13.45 -6.38
N CYS A 47 -2.19 13.10 -6.04
CA CYS A 47 -1.76 11.70 -6.01
C CYS A 47 -2.44 10.92 -4.90
N CYS A 48 -2.63 11.52 -3.72
CA CYS A 48 -3.39 10.91 -2.64
C CYS A 48 -4.84 10.61 -3.05
N GLU A 49 -5.51 11.57 -3.68
CA GLU A 49 -6.87 11.41 -4.18
C GLU A 49 -6.97 10.28 -5.22
N GLN A 50 -6.06 10.26 -6.20
CA GLN A 50 -6.08 9.21 -7.23
C GLN A 50 -5.77 7.82 -6.66
N LEU A 51 -4.81 7.70 -5.74
CA LEU A 51 -4.52 6.44 -5.06
C LEU A 51 -5.76 5.93 -4.30
N ASN A 52 -6.45 6.82 -3.57
CA ASN A 52 -7.68 6.48 -2.86
C ASN A 52 -8.81 6.06 -3.80
N ALA A 53 -8.96 6.73 -4.93
CA ALA A 53 -9.95 6.34 -5.94
C ALA A 53 -9.68 4.93 -6.49
N PHE A 54 -8.43 4.63 -6.84
CA PHE A 54 -8.06 3.28 -7.30
C PHE A 54 -8.24 2.23 -6.21
N HIS A 55 -7.84 2.51 -4.96
CA HIS A 55 -8.07 1.57 -3.86
C HIS A 55 -9.55 1.30 -3.64
N ALA A 56 -10.41 2.33 -3.65
CA ALA A 56 -11.85 2.13 -3.58
C ALA A 56 -12.38 1.24 -4.71
N GLU A 57 -11.87 1.39 -5.94
CA GLU A 57 -12.22 0.51 -7.06
C GLU A 57 -11.71 -0.93 -6.87
N PHE A 58 -10.46 -1.12 -6.44
CA PHE A 58 -9.85 -2.44 -6.26
C PHE A 58 -10.47 -3.25 -5.12
N PHE A 59 -10.74 -2.62 -3.97
CA PHE A 59 -11.41 -3.30 -2.84
C PHE A 59 -12.86 -3.65 -3.15
N ASN A 60 -13.52 -2.91 -4.04
CA ASN A 60 -14.85 -3.29 -4.54
C ASN A 60 -14.81 -4.48 -5.50
N GLN A 61 -13.66 -4.78 -6.11
CA GLN A 61 -13.51 -5.82 -7.14
C GLN A 61 -12.83 -7.09 -6.64
N MET A 62 -12.12 -7.06 -5.50
CA MET A 62 -11.29 -8.16 -5.02
C MET A 62 -11.44 -8.41 -3.52
N MET A 63 -11.50 -9.67 -3.09
CA MET A 63 -11.40 -10.03 -1.67
C MET A 63 -9.93 -10.11 -1.26
N TRP A 64 -9.47 -9.05 -0.61
CA TRP A 64 -8.21 -9.08 0.14
C TRP A 64 -8.48 -9.55 1.55
N LEU A 65 -7.80 -10.63 1.94
CA LEU A 65 -7.84 -11.15 3.30
C LEU A 65 -6.54 -10.81 4.01
N GLN A 66 -6.66 -10.26 5.21
CA GLN A 66 -5.53 -10.05 6.09
C GLN A 66 -5.42 -11.22 7.06
N ASN A 67 -4.20 -11.72 7.26
CA ASN A 67 -3.90 -12.55 8.42
C ASN A 67 -3.77 -11.64 9.65
N TRP A 68 -4.90 -11.38 10.29
CA TRP A 68 -4.99 -10.49 11.43
C TRP A 68 -4.90 -11.28 12.72
N ASP A 69 -3.70 -11.30 13.29
CA ASP A 69 -3.47 -11.73 14.66
C ASP A 69 -2.67 -10.64 15.37
N PRO A 70 -3.22 -10.00 16.42
CA PRO A 70 -2.53 -8.95 17.17
C PRO A 70 -1.35 -9.49 17.99
N GLU A 71 -1.23 -10.81 18.18
CA GLU A 71 -0.14 -11.46 18.91
C GLU A 71 1.00 -11.93 18.00
N ILE A 72 0.82 -11.94 16.67
CA ILE A 72 1.89 -12.29 15.73
C ILE A 72 2.86 -11.12 15.61
N ASP A 73 4.14 -11.39 15.90
CA ASP A 73 5.23 -10.50 15.53
C ASP A 73 5.34 -10.45 14.00
N ARG A 74 4.80 -9.40 13.40
CA ARG A 74 4.80 -9.17 11.94
C ARG A 74 6.22 -9.01 11.38
N LEU A 75 7.21 -8.76 12.26
CA LEU A 75 8.63 -8.79 11.88
C LEU A 75 9.18 -10.22 11.72
N ARG A 76 8.43 -11.28 12.09
CA ARG A 76 8.75 -12.70 11.88
C ARG A 76 7.49 -13.56 11.71
N PRO A 77 6.92 -13.64 10.50
CA PRO A 77 5.76 -14.46 10.23
C PRO A 77 6.12 -15.96 10.14
N PRO A 78 5.13 -16.86 10.30
CA PRO A 78 5.28 -18.29 10.06
C PRO A 78 5.66 -18.62 8.60
N ASP A 79 6.47 -19.66 8.39
CA ASP A 79 6.98 -20.10 7.08
C ASP A 79 5.90 -20.68 6.13
N ASP A 80 4.65 -20.85 6.59
CA ASP A 80 3.60 -21.65 5.95
C ASP A 80 2.46 -20.86 5.29
N LEU A 81 2.65 -19.56 5.02
CA LEU A 81 1.59 -18.73 4.42
C LEU A 81 1.47 -18.91 2.89
N PRO A 82 0.24 -19.02 2.34
CA PRO A 82 0.01 -19.23 0.91
C PRO A 82 0.41 -18.00 0.08
N THR A 83 1.28 -18.21 -0.91
CA THR A 83 1.78 -17.16 -1.81
C THR A 83 0.70 -16.61 -2.75
N GLY A 84 0.00 -15.54 -2.35
CA GLY A 84 -0.85 -14.71 -3.21
C GLY A 84 -0.18 -13.35 -3.48
N VAL A 85 -0.15 -12.91 -4.75
CA VAL A 85 0.68 -11.80 -5.28
C VAL A 85 2.15 -11.92 -4.87
N ALA A 86 3.02 -12.34 -5.79
CA ALA A 86 4.41 -12.62 -5.41
C ALA A 86 5.14 -11.34 -4.97
N GLU A 87 4.83 -10.19 -5.59
CA GLU A 87 5.46 -8.90 -5.26
C GLU A 87 4.52 -7.73 -5.53
N ALA A 88 4.48 -6.74 -4.63
CA ALA A 88 3.95 -5.42 -4.96
C ALA A 88 4.92 -4.31 -4.55
N ARG A 89 4.97 -3.25 -5.35
CA ARG A 89 5.93 -2.15 -5.16
C ARG A 89 5.46 -0.85 -5.80
N TYR A 90 5.92 0.25 -5.25
CA TYR A 90 5.80 1.60 -5.79
C TYR A 90 7.09 1.99 -6.51
N VAL A 91 6.95 2.46 -7.75
CA VAL A 91 8.07 2.90 -8.61
C VAL A 91 7.79 4.30 -9.15
N PHE A 92 8.85 5.05 -9.37
CA PHE A 92 8.75 6.33 -10.06
C PHE A 92 8.80 6.16 -11.57
N VAL A 93 8.01 6.97 -12.26
CA VAL A 93 7.98 7.06 -13.71
C VAL A 93 7.87 8.52 -14.14
N THR A 94 8.35 8.82 -15.34
CA THR A 94 8.24 10.16 -15.90
C THR A 94 6.80 10.48 -16.31
N GLU A 95 6.49 11.76 -16.54
CA GLU A 95 5.16 12.18 -16.98
C GLU A 95 4.77 11.56 -18.34
N GLU A 96 5.73 11.36 -19.25
CA GLU A 96 5.48 10.78 -20.57
C GLU A 96 5.10 9.30 -20.50
N ALA A 97 5.52 8.60 -19.44
CA ALA A 97 5.17 7.20 -19.19
C ALA A 97 3.79 7.06 -18.54
N MET A 98 3.16 8.17 -18.13
CA MET A 98 1.87 8.17 -17.45
C MET A 98 0.69 8.41 -18.40
N PRO A 99 -0.46 7.75 -18.15
CA PRO A 99 -1.69 8.13 -18.82
C PRO A 99 -2.01 9.61 -18.57
N ARG A 100 -2.52 10.31 -19.59
CA ARG A 100 -2.77 11.76 -19.52
C ARG A 100 -3.62 12.13 -18.29
N GLY A 101 -3.11 13.05 -17.48
CA GLY A 101 -3.80 13.56 -16.28
C GLY A 101 -3.69 12.66 -15.04
N ARG A 102 -2.90 11.59 -15.09
CA ARG A 102 -2.66 10.71 -13.95
C ARG A 102 -1.38 11.09 -13.20
N THR A 103 -1.45 10.96 -11.88
CA THR A 103 -0.33 11.07 -10.93
C THR A 103 0.08 9.72 -10.36
N CYS A 104 -0.84 8.75 -10.37
CA CYS A 104 -0.55 7.35 -10.12
C CYS A 104 -1.27 6.44 -11.12
N ASN A 105 -0.69 5.28 -11.40
CA ASN A 105 -1.27 4.27 -12.28
C ASN A 105 -0.92 2.86 -11.78
N PRO A 106 -1.92 2.03 -11.41
CA PRO A 106 -1.68 0.63 -11.09
C PRO A 106 -1.39 -0.16 -12.38
N VAL A 107 -0.37 -1.01 -12.33
CA VAL A 107 0.00 -1.94 -13.40
C VAL A 107 0.08 -3.34 -12.82
N GLU A 108 -0.77 -4.23 -13.31
CA GLU A 108 -0.73 -5.65 -12.97
C GLU A 108 0.00 -6.42 -14.08
N ALA A 109 0.96 -7.25 -13.68
CA ALA A 109 1.66 -8.20 -14.55
C ALA A 109 1.61 -9.59 -13.90
N GLU A 110 2.14 -10.62 -14.58
CA GLU A 110 2.15 -11.97 -14.02
C GLU A 110 2.87 -12.01 -12.67
N ARG A 111 2.07 -12.11 -11.60
CA ARG A 111 2.48 -12.18 -10.18
C ARG A 111 3.03 -10.88 -9.58
N GLU A 112 2.98 -9.77 -10.30
CA GLU A 112 3.45 -8.46 -9.82
C GLU A 112 2.33 -7.43 -9.84
N PHE A 113 2.30 -6.59 -8.81
CA PHE A 113 1.43 -5.42 -8.75
C PHE A 113 2.26 -4.15 -8.52
N ILE A 114 2.36 -3.30 -9.55
CA ILE A 114 3.23 -2.13 -9.53
C ILE A 114 2.37 -0.87 -9.49
N TRP A 115 2.56 -0.04 -8.47
CA TRP A 115 2.06 1.32 -8.46
C TRP A 115 3.09 2.25 -9.11
N GLN A 116 2.81 2.68 -10.33
CA GLN A 116 3.59 3.72 -10.97
C GLN A 116 3.16 5.07 -10.40
N ILE A 117 4.12 5.85 -9.90
CA ILE A 117 3.90 7.19 -9.37
C ILE A 117 4.68 8.17 -10.25
N ARG A 118 4.02 9.23 -10.71
CA ARG A 118 4.68 10.28 -11.49
C ARG A 118 5.76 10.95 -10.65
N ASP A 119 6.93 11.18 -11.24
CA ASP A 119 8.04 11.89 -10.61
C ASP A 119 7.59 13.22 -9.99
N GLY A 120 8.00 13.45 -8.74
CA GLY A 120 7.64 14.65 -7.98
C GLY A 120 6.31 14.59 -7.22
N GLU A 121 5.46 13.59 -7.48
CA GLU A 121 4.20 13.41 -6.74
C GLU A 121 4.40 12.77 -5.37
N MET A 122 5.48 12.02 -5.19
CA MET A 122 5.84 11.37 -3.94
C MET A 122 7.35 11.51 -3.73
N SER A 123 7.75 11.74 -2.49
CA SER A 123 9.18 11.77 -2.13
C SER A 123 9.81 10.38 -2.19
N GLU A 124 11.10 10.31 -2.51
CA GLU A 124 11.85 9.04 -2.50
C GLU A 124 11.82 8.37 -1.12
N GLN A 125 11.90 9.14 -0.03
CA GLN A 125 11.82 8.59 1.32
C GLN A 125 10.49 7.88 1.56
N ALA A 126 9.36 8.51 1.22
CA ALA A 126 8.05 7.90 1.39
C ALA A 126 7.89 6.63 0.55
N ARG A 127 8.38 6.64 -0.70
CA ARG A 127 8.38 5.47 -1.58
C ARG A 127 9.16 4.32 -0.97
N GLN A 128 10.35 4.59 -0.44
CA GLN A 128 11.19 3.58 0.22
C GLN A 128 10.52 3.00 1.47
N GLU A 129 9.99 3.86 2.34
CA GLU A 129 9.30 3.42 3.56
C GLU A 129 8.05 2.60 3.25
N LEU A 130 7.23 3.05 2.29
CA LEU A 130 6.05 2.32 1.83
C LEU A 130 6.40 0.95 1.22
N ASN A 131 7.43 0.89 0.39
CA ASN A 131 7.90 -0.38 -0.17
C ASN A 131 8.44 -1.33 0.89
N ALA A 132 9.14 -0.82 1.90
CA ALA A 132 9.58 -1.63 3.04
C ALA A 132 8.39 -2.22 3.80
N TYR A 133 7.30 -1.47 3.96
CA TYR A 133 6.05 -2.02 4.50
C TYR A 133 5.47 -3.10 3.57
N LEU A 134 5.36 -2.86 2.26
CA LEU A 134 4.82 -3.85 1.33
C LEU A 134 5.64 -5.16 1.29
N GLU A 135 6.96 -5.09 1.38
CA GLU A 135 7.83 -6.27 1.48
C GLU A 135 7.50 -7.09 2.73
N ILE A 136 7.23 -6.41 3.86
CA ILE A 136 6.81 -7.05 5.11
C ILE A 136 5.36 -7.56 5.03
N LEU A 137 4.48 -6.92 4.28
CA LEU A 137 3.06 -7.27 4.25
C LEU A 137 2.75 -8.38 3.22
N ILE A 138 3.32 -8.27 2.02
CA ILE A 138 3.04 -9.15 0.89
C ILE A 138 4.08 -10.27 0.80
N GLY A 139 5.37 -9.93 0.92
CA GLY A 139 6.46 -10.91 0.90
C GLY A 139 6.42 -11.92 2.04
N ARG A 140 5.54 -11.67 3.02
CA ARG A 140 5.35 -12.48 4.22
C ARG A 140 3.95 -13.09 4.34
N GLY A 141 3.12 -12.99 3.29
CA GLY A 141 1.79 -13.61 3.25
C GLY A 141 0.78 -13.06 4.27
N LEU A 142 0.99 -11.85 4.80
CA LEU A 142 0.02 -11.20 5.69
C LEU A 142 -1.21 -10.71 4.93
N PHE A 143 -1.08 -10.55 3.61
CA PHE A 143 -2.19 -10.28 2.69
C PHE A 143 -2.30 -11.42 1.69
N VAL A 144 -3.51 -11.98 1.57
CA VAL A 144 -3.82 -13.00 0.60
C VAL A 144 -4.93 -12.47 -0.29
N GLN A 145 -4.65 -12.39 -1.59
CA GLN A 145 -5.65 -12.10 -2.59
C GLN A 145 -6.45 -13.38 -2.88
N GLN A 146 -7.75 -13.37 -2.61
CA GLN A 146 -8.65 -14.41 -3.10
C GLN A 146 -9.39 -13.89 -4.33
N LYS A 147 -9.28 -14.62 -5.44
CA LYS A 147 -10.22 -14.44 -6.56
C LYS A 147 -11.58 -15.03 -6.14
N PRO A 148 -12.70 -14.38 -6.48
CA PRO A 148 -14.03 -14.93 -6.22
C PRO A 148 -14.24 -16.30 -6.87
#